data_AF-A0A8X6QCA1-F1
#
_entry.id   AF-A0A8X6QCA1-F1
#
_cell.length_a   1.000
_cell.length_b   1.000
_cell.length_c   1.000
_cell.angle_alpha   90.00
_cell.angle_beta   90.00
_cell.angle_gamma   90.00
#
_symmetry.space_group_name_H-M   'P 1'
#
loop_
_entity.id
_entity.type
_entity.pdbx_description
1 polymer ?
#
loop_
_entity_poly.entity_id
_entity_poly.type
_entity_poly.pdbx_seq_one_letter_code
_entity_poly.pdbx_strand_id
1 'polypeptide(L)'
;MEQLLEFANDVVSRIDNSFDVLKVWFRDGAHFHLNGYDNKQNWCLQGAAFVDGTVTSKRYCVVLSNNFIPVIQSDPEFDLMWFIEVGAGPHRISNVFALLEEHF
;
A
#
# COMPACT_ATOMS: atom_id res chain seq x y z
N MET A 1 -22.06 -2.54 0.08
CA MET A 1 -22.08 -4.02 0.07
C MET A 1 -21.86 -4.56 -1.34
N GLU A 2 -22.54 -4.06 -2.36
CA GLU A 2 -22.39 -4.54 -3.75
C GLU A 2 -20.95 -4.48 -4.28
N GLN A 3 -20.24 -3.36 -4.10
CA GLN A 3 -18.83 -3.23 -4.53
C GLN A 3 -17.88 -4.22 -3.86
N LEU A 4 -18.11 -4.53 -2.58
CA LEU A 4 -17.29 -5.50 -1.85
C LEU A 4 -17.55 -6.93 -2.35
N LEU A 5 -18.81 -7.25 -2.61
CA LEU A 5 -19.22 -8.54 -3.15
C LEU A 5 -18.68 -8.74 -4.57
N GLU A 6 -18.76 -7.71 -5.42
CA GLU A 6 -18.22 -7.72 -6.78
C GLU A 6 -16.70 -7.92 -6.76
N PHE A 7 -15.99 -7.15 -5.94
CA PHE A 7 -14.55 -7.31 -5.76
C PHE A 7 -14.19 -8.72 -5.25
N ALA A 8 -14.90 -9.24 -4.24
CA ALA A 8 -14.65 -10.57 -3.71
C ALA A 8 -14.88 -11.66 -4.78
N ASN A 9 -15.94 -11.55 -5.58
CA ASN A 9 -16.21 -12.49 -6.67
C ASN A 9 -15.13 -12.42 -7.77
N ASP A 10 -14.65 -11.23 -8.11
CA ASP A 10 -13.53 -11.06 -9.06
C ASP A 10 -12.25 -11.73 -8.53
N VAL A 11 -11.91 -11.49 -7.26
CA VAL A 11 -10.74 -12.12 -6.62
C VAL A 11 -10.86 -13.64 -6.59
N VAL A 12 -12.01 -14.18 -6.20
CA VAL A 12 -12.26 -15.64 -6.20
C VAL A 12 -12.11 -16.22 -7.61
N SER A 13 -12.69 -15.57 -8.61
CA SER A 13 -12.56 -15.97 -10.01
C SER A 13 -11.09 -15.98 -10.45
N ARG A 14 -10.29 -14.99 -10.07
CA ARG A 14 -8.85 -14.95 -10.38
C ARG A 14 -8.10 -16.10 -9.71
N ILE A 15 -8.39 -16.40 -8.44
CA ILE A 15 -7.79 -17.53 -7.70
C ILE A 15 -8.08 -18.85 -8.42
N ASP A 16 -9.34 -19.08 -8.81
CA ASP A 16 -9.74 -20.28 -9.56
C ASP A 16 -9.05 -20.37 -10.94
N ASN A 17 -8.70 -19.23 -11.52
CA ASN A 17 -8.03 -19.11 -12.82
C ASN A 17 -6.51 -18.97 -12.75
N SER A 18 -5.86 -19.44 -11.67
CA SER A 18 -4.39 -19.50 -11.45
C SER A 18 -3.71 -18.30 -10.79
N PHE A 19 -4.47 -17.37 -10.19
CA PHE A 19 -3.86 -16.37 -9.30
C PHE A 19 -3.30 -17.04 -8.04
N ASP A 20 -1.99 -16.96 -7.86
CA ASP A 20 -1.32 -17.48 -6.68
C ASP A 20 -1.46 -16.49 -5.51
N VAL A 21 -2.23 -16.87 -4.50
CA VAL A 21 -2.46 -16.05 -3.30
C VAL A 21 -1.21 -15.84 -2.47
N LEU A 22 -0.16 -16.64 -2.67
CA LEU A 22 1.15 -16.44 -2.04
C LEU A 22 1.97 -15.36 -2.76
N LYS A 23 1.56 -14.96 -3.97
CA LYS A 23 2.24 -13.96 -4.80
C LYS A 23 1.61 -12.57 -4.66
N VAL A 24 1.38 -12.15 -3.42
CA VAL A 24 0.72 -10.87 -3.13
C VAL A 24 1.44 -10.12 -2.00
N TRP A 25 1.78 -8.87 -2.27
CA TRP A 25 2.22 -7.92 -1.26
C TRP A 25 1.08 -7.01 -0.82
N PHE A 26 0.83 -7.03 0.49
CA PHE A 26 -0.11 -6.15 1.16
C PHE A 26 0.63 -5.02 1.84
N ARG A 27 0.16 -3.78 1.64
CA ARG A 27 0.63 -2.64 2.43
C ARG A 27 -0.54 -1.89 3.03
N ASP A 28 -0.36 -1.52 4.30
CA ASP A 28 -1.31 -0.71 5.05
C ASP A 28 -0.58 0.36 5.88
N GLY A 29 -1.35 1.36 6.30
CA GLY A 29 -0.94 2.40 7.23
C GLY A 29 -1.48 2.14 8.63
N ALA A 30 -0.64 2.24 9.66
CA ALA A 30 -1.06 2.10 11.06
C ALA A 30 -0.69 3.33 11.89
N HIS A 31 -1.58 3.72 12.79
CA HIS A 31 -1.35 4.82 13.73
C HIS A 31 -0.86 4.26 15.07
N PHE A 32 0.24 4.81 15.60
CA PHE A 32 0.80 4.40 16.88
C PHE A 32 0.73 5.52 17.92
N HIS A 33 0.23 5.17 19.10
CA HIS A 33 0.11 6.05 20.25
C HIS A 33 1.08 5.59 21.34
N LEU A 34 2.26 6.21 21.43
CA LEU A 34 3.25 5.79 22.43
C LEU A 34 2.78 6.00 23.88
N ASN A 35 1.83 6.92 24.09
CA ASN A 35 1.30 7.28 25.42
C ASN A 35 -0.17 6.89 25.62
N GLY A 36 -0.77 6.11 24.70
CA GLY A 36 -2.20 5.73 24.78
C GLY A 36 -3.20 6.87 24.59
N TYR A 37 -2.76 8.08 24.26
CA TYR A 37 -3.60 9.24 23.96
C TYR A 37 -3.57 9.57 22.46
N ASP A 38 -4.74 9.89 21.90
CA ASP A 38 -4.88 10.36 20.52
C ASP A 38 -4.52 11.84 20.41
N ASN A 39 -3.35 12.14 19.83
CA ASN A 39 -2.88 13.50 19.58
C ASN A 39 -2.58 13.67 18.09
N LYS A 40 -2.76 14.88 17.54
CA LYS A 40 -2.39 15.24 16.15
C LYS A 40 -0.89 15.07 15.81
N GLN A 41 -0.06 14.61 16.76
CA GLN A 41 1.36 14.27 16.60
C GLN A 41 1.61 12.75 16.48
N ASN A 42 0.59 11.94 16.20
CA ASN A 42 0.76 10.49 16.06
C ASN A 42 1.73 10.16 14.92
N TRP A 43 2.59 9.16 15.14
CA TRP A 43 3.40 8.57 14.07
C TRP A 43 2.51 7.63 13.24
N CYS A 44 2.59 7.78 11.93
CA CYS A 44 1.95 6.89 10.99
C CYS A 44 3.01 5.95 10.42
N LEU A 45 2.89 4.65 10.66
CA LEU A 45 3.68 3.64 9.98
C LEU A 45 3.06 3.41 8.61
N GLN A 46 3.85 3.53 7.55
CA GLN A 46 3.46 3.23 6.18
C GLN A 46 4.34 2.07 5.70
N GLY A 47 3.82 0.84 5.74
CA GLY A 47 4.64 -0.36 5.58
C GLY A 47 5.71 -0.46 6.68
N ALA A 48 6.98 -0.24 6.33
CA ALA A 48 8.11 -0.29 7.27
C ALA A 48 8.69 1.10 7.63
N ALA A 49 8.05 2.19 7.20
CA ALA A 49 8.56 3.56 7.39
C ALA A 49 7.68 4.38 8.34
N PHE A 50 8.29 5.03 9.33
CA PHE A 50 7.59 5.99 10.18
C PHE A 50 7.50 7.36 9.51
N VAL A 51 6.29 7.88 9.42
CA VAL A 51 5.98 9.24 8.98
C VAL A 51 5.54 10.03 10.20
N ASP A 52 6.20 11.17 10.45
CA ASP A 52 5.71 12.11 11.45
C ASP A 52 4.42 12.79 10.95
N GLY A 53 3.43 12.96 11.82
CA GLY A 53 2.19 13.68 11.50
C GLY A 53 1.41 13.12 10.30
N THR A 54 0.71 14.00 9.58
CA THR A 54 -0.25 13.61 8.54
C THR A 54 0.44 13.12 7.25
N VAL A 55 0.00 11.98 6.74
CA VAL A 55 0.41 11.45 5.43
C VAL A 55 -0.28 12.25 4.32
N THR A 56 0.50 13.09 3.64
CA THR A 56 0.10 13.76 2.39
C THR A 56 0.60 12.96 1.19
N SER A 57 0.06 13.18 0.00
CA SER A 57 0.55 12.48 -1.21
C SER A 57 2.04 12.73 -1.46
N LYS A 58 2.55 13.94 -1.17
CA LYS A 58 3.98 14.25 -1.28
C LYS A 58 4.81 13.40 -0.31
N ARG A 59 4.42 13.32 0.96
CA ARG A 59 5.12 12.51 1.97
C ARG A 59 5.03 11.02 1.64
N TYR A 60 3.88 10.60 1.12
CA TYR A 60 3.65 9.24 0.69
C TYR A 60 4.52 8.84 -0.51
N CYS A 61 4.68 9.70 -1.53
CA CYS A 61 5.65 9.47 -2.60
C CYS A 61 7.07 9.31 -2.07
N VAL A 62 7.48 10.12 -1.08
CA VAL A 62 8.81 10.00 -0.46
C VAL A 62 8.98 8.64 0.21
N VAL A 63 7.97 8.18 0.95
CA VAL A 63 7.98 6.84 1.57
C VAL A 63 8.06 5.75 0.50
N LEU A 64 7.28 5.86 -0.56
CA LEU A 64 7.30 4.92 -1.67
C LEU A 64 8.69 4.82 -2.29
N SER A 65 9.25 5.95 -2.73
CA SER A 65 10.54 5.98 -3.43
C SER A 65 11.72 5.58 -2.55
N ASN A 66 11.72 5.94 -1.26
CA ASN A 66 12.89 5.74 -0.40
C ASN A 66 12.85 4.43 0.39
N ASN A 67 11.66 3.90 0.68
CA ASN A 67 11.53 2.79 1.63
C ASN A 67 10.84 1.57 1.05
N PHE A 68 9.83 1.76 0.19
CA PHE A 68 9.01 0.65 -0.28
C PHE A 68 9.52 0.08 -1.60
N ILE A 69 9.58 0.90 -2.65
CA ILE A 69 9.95 0.51 -4.02
C ILE A 69 11.32 -0.19 -4.08
N PRO A 70 12.39 0.32 -3.42
CA PRO A 70 13.69 -0.35 -3.48
C PRO A 70 13.68 -1.75 -2.85
N VAL A 71 12.86 -1.97 -1.82
CA VAL A 71 12.79 -3.26 -1.12
C VAL A 71 12.06 -4.28 -1.97
N ILE A 72 10.90 -3.91 -2.50
CA ILE A 72 10.09 -4.81 -3.30
C ILE A 72 10.76 -5.15 -4.64
N GLN A 73 11.38 -4.17 -5.31
CA GLN A 73 12.08 -4.40 -6.59
C GLN A 73 13.37 -5.21 -6.41
N SER A 74 13.84 -5.39 -5.16
CA SER A 74 14.98 -6.28 -4.85
C SER A 74 14.57 -7.75 -4.75
N ASP A 75 13.27 -8.05 -4.69
CA ASP A 75 12.77 -9.43 -4.66
C ASP A 75 12.97 -10.09 -6.04
N PRO A 76 13.60 -11.28 -6.12
CA PRO A 76 13.82 -11.97 -7.38
C PRO A 76 12.53 -12.39 -8.10
N GLU A 77 11.39 -12.43 -7.40
CA GLU A 77 10.07 -12.71 -7.98
C GLU A 77 9.22 -11.45 -8.19
N PHE A 78 9.79 -10.24 -8.12
CA PHE A 78 9.07 -8.97 -8.25
C PHE A 78 8.05 -8.95 -9.40
N ASP A 79 8.47 -9.33 -10.62
CA ASP A 79 7.62 -9.35 -11.82
C ASP A 79 6.47 -10.37 -11.77
N LEU A 80 6.47 -11.25 -10.77
CA LEU A 80 5.46 -12.29 -10.55
C LEU A 80 4.53 -11.94 -9.38
N MET A 81 4.81 -10.88 -8.62
CA MET A 81 4.02 -10.47 -7.46
C MET A 81 2.93 -9.48 -7.84
N TRP A 82 1.81 -9.55 -7.13
CA TRP A 82 0.75 -8.57 -7.16
C TRP A 82 0.84 -7.61 -5.97
N PHE A 83 0.54 -6.34 -6.21
CA PHE A 83 0.51 -5.33 -5.15
C PHE A 83 -0.93 -4.95 -4.79
N ILE A 84 -1.26 -4.97 -3.50
CA ILE A 84 -2.57 -4.58 -2.96
C ILE A 84 -2.40 -3.55 -1.85
N GLU A 85 -3.20 -2.49 -1.92
CA GLU A 85 -3.24 -1.44 -0.90
C GLU A 85 -4.64 -0.81 -0.77
N VAL A 86 -4.91 -0.23 0.40
CA VAL A 86 -6.10 0.57 0.66
C VAL A 86 -6.14 1.84 -0.19
N GLY A 87 -7.28 2.10 -0.82
CA GLY A 87 -7.53 3.29 -1.64
C GLY A 87 -7.76 4.58 -0.84
N ALA A 88 -6.91 4.88 0.16
CA ALA A 88 -7.00 6.12 0.93
C ALA A 88 -6.72 7.36 0.06
N GLY A 89 -7.28 8.51 0.42
CA GLY A 89 -7.22 9.74 -0.38
C GLY A 89 -5.81 10.11 -0.90
N PRO A 90 -4.78 10.16 -0.04
CA PRO A 90 -3.40 10.43 -0.46
C PRO A 90 -2.82 9.41 -1.46
N HIS A 91 -3.31 8.17 -1.46
CA HIS A 91 -2.83 7.09 -2.32
C HIS A 91 -3.45 7.14 -3.73
N ARG A 92 -4.56 7.87 -3.88
CA ARG A 92 -5.34 7.96 -5.13
C ARG A 92 -5.11 9.26 -5.90
N ILE A 93 -3.99 9.93 -5.68
CA ILE A 93 -3.65 11.19 -6.37
C ILE A 93 -2.76 10.90 -7.57
N SER A 94 -2.91 11.67 -8.65
CA SER A 94 -2.21 11.46 -9.93
C SER A 94 -0.70 11.32 -9.80
N ASN A 95 -0.05 12.08 -8.91
CA ASN A 95 1.40 11.98 -8.70
C ASN A 95 1.82 10.65 -8.07
N VAL A 96 0.93 10.02 -7.29
CA VAL A 96 1.15 8.69 -6.73
C VAL A 96 0.94 7.63 -7.81
N PHE A 97 -0.12 7.73 -8.61
CA PHE A 97 -0.33 6.80 -9.73
C PHE A 97 0.79 6.85 -10.74
N ALA A 98 1.26 8.04 -11.12
CA ALA A 98 2.40 8.18 -12.02
C ALA A 98 3.67 7.52 -11.47
N LEU A 99 3.93 7.64 -10.16
CA LEU A 99 5.05 6.96 -9.50
C LEU A 99 4.86 5.43 -9.49
N LEU A 100 3.64 4.93 -9.26
CA LEU A 100 3.38 3.50 -9.28
C LEU A 100 3.51 2.92 -10.70
N GLU A 101 2.96 3.59 -11.72
CA GLU A 101 3.08 3.20 -13.14
C GLU A 101 4.53 3.20 -13.65
N GLU A 102 5.41 4.03 -13.08
CA GLU A 102 6.83 4.04 -13.42
C GLU A 102 7.57 2.79 -12.90
N HIS A 103 7.10 2.20 -11.81
CA HIS A 103 7.85 1.20 -11.03
C HIS A 103 7.22 -0.20 -10.98
N PHE A 104 5.96 -0.37 -11.39
CA PHE A 104 5.21 -1.63 -11.44
C PHE A 104 4.56 -1.81 -12.81
#